data_AF-A0A2R8CK48-F1
#
_entry.id   AF-A0A2R8CK48-F1
#
_cell.length_a   1.000
_cell.length_b   1.000
_cell.length_c   1.000
_cell.angle_alpha   90.00
_cell.angle_beta   90.00
_cell.angle_gamma   90.00
#
_symmetry.space_group_name_H-M   'P 1'
#
loop_
_entity.id
_entity.type
_entity.pdbx_description
1 polymer ?
#
loop_
_entity_poly.entity_id
_entity_poly.type
_entity_poly.pdbx_seq_one_letter_code
_entity_poly.pdbx_strand_id
1 'polypeptide(L)'
;MMAKIDRLLHADWSLSPSKRWYAEARRMDGLWQIHDPVRIDNIHAWRDEVLLSPSWATTLAGFDFPIGVPGQWARQVEVTDFRSWLDALESSRWRDFFDTAGACDDISLTRPFYPRHARKGVRQSDLTQALNVESFDALRRECEREMPGRKPCPLFWTLGANQVGKAAQTGWQDVIRPAVAQGAALWPFDGDLTTLGQTRHCILCETWPTLAARLVGAELSARQSKRRQADRLEACRRLLNSQLPVQWQAQAKASLLSGFGERADGEDAFDAVLGILMMVAVVEGQLPVSSPLSSEARHIEGWILGL
;
A
#
# COMPACT_ATOMS: atom_id res chain seq x y z
N MET A 1 20.22 11.84 -10.18
CA MET A 1 19.02 12.70 -10.24
C MET A 1 17.89 11.83 -10.78
N MET A 2 16.87 11.51 -9.96
CA MET A 2 15.72 10.70 -10.41
C MET A 2 14.89 11.53 -11.38
N ALA A 3 15.16 11.45 -12.68
CA ALA A 3 14.39 12.18 -13.69
C ALA A 3 13.29 11.28 -14.28
N LYS A 4 12.04 11.73 -14.10
CA LYS A 4 10.86 11.69 -15.00
C LYS A 4 9.52 11.39 -14.29
N ILE A 5 9.53 11.08 -12.99
CA ILE A 5 8.29 11.06 -12.20
C ILE A 5 7.79 12.50 -12.03
N ASP A 6 6.68 12.82 -12.70
CA ASP A 6 6.04 14.14 -12.68
C ASP A 6 4.70 14.12 -11.95
N ARG A 7 4.22 12.94 -11.58
CA ARG A 7 3.02 12.75 -10.78
C ARG A 7 3.17 11.65 -9.75
N LEU A 8 2.65 11.92 -8.57
CA LEU A 8 2.48 10.96 -7.49
C LEU A 8 1.00 10.78 -7.21
N LEU A 9 0.61 9.53 -6.97
CA LEU A 9 -0.66 9.17 -6.38
C LEU A 9 -0.42 8.33 -5.15
N HIS A 10 -1.14 8.57 -4.08
CA HIS A 10 -1.15 7.67 -2.94
C HIS A 10 -2.59 7.32 -2.60
N ALA A 11 -2.92 6.04 -2.59
CA ALA A 11 -4.24 5.55 -2.21
C ALA A 11 -4.20 4.89 -0.82
N ASP A 12 -4.94 5.48 0.13
CA ASP A 12 -5.37 4.77 1.33
C ASP A 12 -6.50 3.81 0.93
N TRP A 13 -6.34 2.54 1.29
CA TRP A 13 -7.11 1.47 0.67
C TRP A 13 -7.78 0.55 1.69
N SER A 14 -8.99 0.14 1.35
CA SER A 14 -9.79 -0.72 2.20
C SER A 14 -10.67 -1.65 1.39
N LEU A 15 -11.08 -2.76 2.02
CA LEU A 15 -12.18 -3.58 1.53
C LEU A 15 -13.44 -2.71 1.34
N SER A 16 -13.72 -1.78 2.27
CA SER A 16 -14.89 -0.89 2.20
C SER A 16 -14.67 0.21 1.16
N PRO A 17 -15.50 0.32 0.10
CA PRO A 17 -15.37 1.37 -0.91
C PRO A 17 -15.43 2.78 -0.31
N SER A 18 -16.23 2.98 0.74
CA SER A 18 -16.36 4.28 1.42
C SER A 18 -15.08 4.77 2.11
N LYS A 19 -14.08 3.89 2.27
CA LYS A 19 -12.79 4.15 2.92
C LYS A 19 -11.63 4.15 1.92
N ARG A 20 -11.91 4.19 0.62
CA ARG A 20 -10.88 4.28 -0.42
C ARG A 20 -10.69 5.74 -0.79
N TRP A 21 -9.52 6.28 -0.50
CA TRP A 21 -9.18 7.69 -0.77
C TRP A 21 -7.84 7.76 -1.47
N TYR A 22 -7.65 8.75 -2.33
CA TYR A 22 -6.34 9.04 -2.87
C TYR A 22 -5.99 10.51 -2.74
N ALA A 23 -4.69 10.77 -2.54
CA ALA A 23 -4.09 12.08 -2.67
C ALA A 23 -3.23 12.12 -3.94
N GLU A 24 -3.08 13.30 -4.51
CA GLU A 24 -2.31 13.53 -5.73
C GLU A 24 -1.31 14.66 -5.52
N ALA A 25 -0.08 14.44 -6.01
CA ALA A 25 0.91 15.49 -6.13
C ALA A 25 1.42 15.59 -7.56
N ARG A 26 1.59 16.81 -8.07
CA ARG A 26 2.05 17.10 -9.43
C ARG A 26 3.31 17.94 -9.38
N ARG A 27 4.31 17.61 -10.22
CA ARG A 27 5.53 18.41 -10.32
C ARG A 27 5.24 19.70 -11.09
N MET A 28 5.44 20.85 -10.46
CA MET A 28 5.29 22.17 -11.07
C MET A 28 6.36 23.12 -10.52
N ASP A 29 7.10 23.78 -11.41
CA ASP A 29 8.13 24.79 -11.06
C ASP A 29 9.13 24.32 -9.99
N GLY A 30 9.53 23.05 -10.06
CA GLY A 30 10.48 22.44 -9.12
C GLY A 30 9.87 21.98 -7.79
N LEU A 31 8.60 22.28 -7.52
CA LEU A 31 7.86 21.86 -6.32
C LEU A 31 6.81 20.78 -6.65
N TRP A 32 6.29 20.14 -5.61
CA TRP A 32 5.16 19.22 -5.68
C TRP A 32 3.88 19.92 -5.24
N GLN A 33 2.98 20.19 -6.18
CA GLN A 33 1.66 20.72 -5.86
C GLN A 33 0.75 19.61 -5.37
N ILE A 34 0.35 19.67 -4.10
CA ILE A 34 -0.52 18.67 -3.48
C ILE A 34 -1.98 19.13 -3.57
N HIS A 35 -2.81 18.28 -4.14
CA HIS A 35 -4.25 18.48 -4.30
C HIS A 35 -5.03 17.91 -3.11
N ASP A 36 -6.26 18.37 -2.95
CA ASP A 36 -7.16 17.87 -1.90
C ASP A 36 -7.43 16.37 -2.14
N PRO A 37 -7.36 15.51 -1.10
CA PRO A 37 -7.63 14.09 -1.28
C PRO A 37 -9.07 13.87 -1.71
N VAL A 38 -9.28 12.87 -2.56
CA VAL A 38 -10.57 12.55 -3.16
C VAL A 38 -10.94 11.09 -2.86
N ARG A 39 -12.21 10.85 -2.56
CA ARG A 39 -12.74 9.51 -2.37
C ARG A 39 -12.87 8.79 -3.71
N ILE A 40 -12.47 7.52 -3.76
CA ILE A 40 -12.60 6.68 -4.95
C ILE A 40 -14.00 6.07 -4.98
N ASP A 41 -14.95 6.76 -5.63
CA ASP A 41 -16.35 6.31 -5.71
C ASP A 41 -16.56 5.19 -6.74
N ASN A 42 -15.91 5.30 -7.91
CA ASN A 42 -15.95 4.28 -8.95
C ASN A 42 -14.52 3.85 -9.28
N ILE A 43 -14.18 2.62 -8.91
CA ILE A 43 -12.82 2.13 -9.05
C ILE A 43 -12.38 1.94 -10.51
N HIS A 44 -13.30 1.56 -11.39
CA HIS A 44 -12.98 1.36 -12.81
C HIS A 44 -12.70 2.70 -13.48
N ALA A 45 -13.59 3.69 -13.27
CA ALA A 45 -13.38 5.04 -13.79
C ALA A 45 -12.10 5.67 -13.22
N TRP A 46 -11.87 5.55 -11.90
CA TRP A 46 -10.64 6.06 -11.30
C TRP A 46 -9.39 5.38 -11.86
N ARG A 47 -9.40 4.06 -12.03
CA ARG A 47 -8.25 3.34 -12.57
C ARG A 47 -7.93 3.83 -13.99
N ASP A 48 -8.94 3.91 -14.85
CA ASP A 48 -8.73 4.15 -16.28
C ASP A 48 -8.49 5.65 -16.57
N GLU A 49 -9.17 6.55 -15.85
CA GLU A 49 -9.08 8.01 -16.09
C GLU A 49 -8.03 8.72 -15.23
N VAL A 50 -7.76 8.21 -14.03
CA VAL A 50 -6.87 8.84 -13.03
C VAL A 50 -5.56 8.08 -12.89
N LEU A 51 -5.59 6.79 -12.52
CA LEU A 51 -4.35 6.02 -12.26
C LEU A 51 -3.53 5.82 -13.54
N LEU A 52 -4.18 5.40 -14.62
CA LEU A 52 -3.55 5.07 -15.90
C LEU A 52 -3.59 6.22 -16.90
N SER A 53 -3.91 7.44 -16.45
CA SER A 53 -4.02 8.60 -17.32
C SER A 53 -2.72 8.83 -18.11
N PRO A 54 -2.77 8.87 -19.46
CA PRO A 54 -1.61 9.13 -20.30
C PRO A 54 -1.21 10.61 -20.32
N SER A 55 -1.92 11.47 -19.57
CA SER A 55 -1.70 12.92 -19.51
C SER A 55 -0.39 13.32 -18.83
N TRP A 56 0.33 12.35 -18.25
CA TRP A 56 1.53 12.54 -17.44
C TRP A 56 2.69 11.77 -18.06
N ALA A 57 3.91 12.26 -17.89
CA ALA A 57 5.08 11.55 -18.37
C ALA A 57 5.25 10.22 -17.62
N THR A 58 5.28 10.28 -16.29
CA THR A 58 5.38 9.10 -15.41
C THR A 58 4.65 9.33 -14.09
N THR A 59 3.61 8.51 -13.85
CA THR A 59 2.94 8.43 -12.55
C THR A 59 3.58 7.33 -11.68
N LEU A 60 3.99 7.68 -10.46
CA LEU A 60 4.26 6.71 -9.39
C LEU A 60 3.06 6.66 -8.45
N ALA A 61 2.44 5.48 -8.31
CA ALA A 61 1.24 5.25 -7.52
C ALA A 61 1.51 4.29 -6.36
N GLY A 62 1.38 4.79 -5.13
CA GLY A 62 1.53 4.06 -3.89
C GLY A 62 0.19 3.59 -3.32
N PHE A 63 0.19 2.40 -2.72
CA PHE A 63 -0.99 1.80 -2.11
C PHE A 63 -0.72 1.29 -0.68
N ASP A 64 -1.61 1.60 0.26
CA ASP A 64 -1.55 1.09 1.64
C ASP A 64 -2.12 -0.34 1.76
N PHE A 65 -1.50 -1.28 1.04
CA PHE A 65 -1.68 -2.72 1.24
C PHE A 65 -0.46 -3.49 0.72
N PRO A 66 -0.20 -4.70 1.27
CA PRO A 66 0.89 -5.54 0.80
C PRO A 66 0.83 -5.88 -0.69
N ILE A 67 1.96 -5.79 -1.37
CA ILE A 67 2.16 -6.27 -2.74
C ILE A 67 3.32 -7.26 -2.75
N GLY A 68 3.02 -8.52 -3.10
CA GLY A 68 3.92 -9.65 -2.94
C GLY A 68 3.39 -10.66 -1.92
N VAL A 69 4.06 -11.81 -1.82
CA VAL A 69 3.64 -12.94 -0.96
C VAL A 69 4.76 -13.37 -0.02
N PRO A 70 4.47 -13.99 1.13
CA PRO A 70 5.52 -14.51 2.01
C PRO A 70 6.37 -15.58 1.33
N GLY A 71 7.70 -15.45 1.42
CA GLY A 71 8.64 -16.33 0.74
C GLY A 71 8.54 -17.80 1.13
N GLN A 72 8.26 -18.08 2.41
CA GLN A 72 8.02 -19.44 2.90
C GLN A 72 6.82 -20.11 2.23
N TRP A 73 5.73 -19.37 2.05
CA TRP A 73 4.57 -19.87 1.33
C TRP A 73 4.88 -20.05 -0.15
N ALA A 74 5.55 -19.07 -0.78
CA ALA A 74 5.91 -19.12 -2.19
C ALA A 74 6.71 -20.38 -2.55
N ARG A 75 7.64 -20.80 -1.68
CA ARG A 75 8.37 -22.07 -1.83
C ARG A 75 7.46 -23.31 -1.84
N GLN A 76 6.43 -23.36 -0.99
CA GLN A 76 5.51 -24.51 -0.92
C GLN A 76 4.71 -24.70 -2.21
N VAL A 77 4.49 -23.61 -2.96
CA VAL A 77 3.71 -23.62 -4.20
C VAL A 77 4.56 -23.44 -5.45
N GLU A 78 5.90 -23.42 -5.30
CA GLU A 78 6.88 -23.26 -6.37
C GLU A 78 6.74 -21.93 -7.14
N VAL A 79 6.35 -20.87 -6.44
CA VAL A 79 6.36 -19.51 -6.99
C VAL A 79 7.78 -18.95 -6.85
N THR A 80 8.45 -18.73 -7.98
CA THR A 80 9.82 -18.19 -8.05
C THR A 80 9.87 -16.74 -8.53
N ASP A 81 8.78 -16.25 -9.12
CA ASP A 81 8.64 -14.88 -9.59
C ASP A 81 7.17 -14.43 -9.43
N PHE A 82 6.95 -13.43 -8.59
CA PHE A 82 5.64 -12.89 -8.25
C PHE A 82 4.97 -12.27 -9.47
N ARG A 83 5.74 -11.57 -10.32
CA ARG A 83 5.19 -10.92 -11.51
C ARG A 83 4.61 -11.95 -12.46
N SER A 84 5.35 -13.00 -12.79
CA SER A 84 4.90 -14.11 -13.64
C SER A 84 3.74 -14.87 -12.99
N TRP A 85 3.78 -15.07 -11.67
CA TRP A 85 2.70 -15.73 -10.94
C TRP A 85 1.41 -14.91 -10.90
N LEU A 86 1.48 -13.58 -10.90
CA LEU A 86 0.32 -12.70 -10.96
C LEU A 86 -0.54 -12.96 -12.20
N ASP A 87 0.08 -13.28 -13.33
CA ASP A 87 -0.62 -13.67 -14.57
C ASP A 87 -1.21 -15.08 -14.45
N ALA A 88 -0.49 -15.99 -13.76
CA ALA A 88 -0.95 -17.36 -13.54
C ALA A 88 -2.20 -17.46 -12.64
N LEU A 89 -2.54 -16.41 -11.88
CA LEU A 89 -3.74 -16.35 -11.03
C LEU A 89 -5.06 -16.57 -11.78
N GLU A 90 -5.07 -16.43 -13.11
CA GLU A 90 -6.23 -16.72 -13.96
C GLU A 90 -6.43 -18.21 -14.24
N SER A 91 -5.43 -19.04 -13.96
CA SER A 91 -5.52 -20.47 -14.16
C SER A 91 -6.43 -21.16 -13.13
N SER A 92 -6.93 -22.34 -13.50
CA SER A 92 -7.81 -23.14 -12.64
C SER A 92 -7.17 -23.55 -11.30
N ARG A 93 -5.83 -23.61 -11.23
CA ARG A 93 -5.09 -23.89 -9.98
C ARG A 93 -5.33 -22.82 -8.92
N TRP A 94 -5.49 -21.57 -9.34
CA TRP A 94 -5.54 -20.40 -8.45
C TRP A 94 -6.93 -19.79 -8.31
N ARG A 95 -7.96 -20.48 -8.81
CA ARG A 95 -9.35 -20.02 -8.83
C ARG A 95 -9.87 -19.54 -7.47
N ASP A 96 -9.39 -20.16 -6.38
CA ASP A 96 -9.85 -19.87 -5.01
C ASP A 96 -8.83 -19.03 -4.23
N PHE A 97 -7.77 -18.51 -4.87
CA PHE A 97 -6.70 -17.79 -4.18
C PHE A 97 -7.22 -16.58 -3.40
N PHE A 98 -8.17 -15.83 -3.98
CA PHE A 98 -8.77 -14.67 -3.35
C PHE A 98 -9.95 -15.01 -2.43
N ASP A 99 -10.34 -16.28 -2.31
CA ASP A 99 -11.42 -16.68 -1.43
C ASP A 99 -10.92 -16.84 0.01
N THR A 100 -11.44 -16.05 0.94
CA THR A 100 -11.12 -16.24 2.35
C THR A 100 -11.77 -17.53 2.88
N ALA A 101 -10.98 -18.42 3.45
CA ALA A 101 -11.39 -19.65 4.12
C ALA A 101 -12.30 -19.34 5.31
N GLY A 102 -13.41 -20.10 5.43
CA GLY A 102 -14.40 -19.93 6.49
C GLY A 102 -14.16 -20.85 7.69
N ALA A 103 -13.63 -22.04 7.42
CA ALA A 103 -13.22 -23.05 8.39
C ALA A 103 -11.76 -23.46 8.18
N CYS A 104 -11.16 -24.17 9.16
CA CYS A 104 -9.79 -24.67 9.06
C CYS A 104 -9.61 -25.63 7.87
N ASP A 105 -10.61 -26.45 7.58
CA ASP A 105 -10.56 -27.46 6.51
C ASP A 105 -10.65 -26.83 5.10
N ASP A 106 -11.05 -25.56 5.00
CA ASP A 106 -11.05 -24.80 3.75
C ASP A 106 -9.67 -24.27 3.39
N ILE A 107 -8.74 -24.21 4.36
CA ILE A 107 -7.43 -23.60 4.17
C ILE A 107 -6.59 -24.56 3.32
N SER A 108 -6.01 -24.02 2.25
CA SER A 108 -5.05 -24.75 1.43
C SER A 108 -3.98 -23.81 0.89
N LEU A 109 -2.93 -24.38 0.32
CA LEU A 109 -1.89 -23.60 -0.35
C LEU A 109 -2.44 -22.68 -1.45
N THR A 110 -3.53 -23.06 -2.12
CA THR A 110 -4.19 -22.28 -3.18
C THR A 110 -5.40 -21.49 -2.69
N ARG A 111 -5.73 -21.55 -1.40
CA ARG A 111 -6.77 -20.74 -0.73
C ARG A 111 -6.27 -20.30 0.67
N PRO A 112 -5.25 -19.42 0.73
CA PRO A 112 -4.49 -19.24 1.97
C PRO A 112 -5.08 -18.23 2.95
N PHE A 113 -6.00 -17.36 2.52
CA PHE A 113 -6.53 -16.30 3.40
C PHE A 113 -7.50 -16.84 4.45
N TYR A 114 -7.29 -16.53 5.73
CA TYR A 114 -8.11 -17.01 6.84
C TYR A 114 -8.06 -16.07 8.06
N PRO A 115 -9.15 -15.90 8.83
CA PRO A 115 -10.51 -16.37 8.59
C PRO A 115 -11.41 -15.34 7.89
N ARG A 116 -12.46 -15.82 7.22
CA ARG A 116 -13.49 -14.96 6.61
C ARG A 116 -14.16 -14.06 7.65
N HIS A 117 -14.50 -14.63 8.80
CA HIS A 117 -15.21 -13.94 9.89
C HIS A 117 -14.58 -14.23 11.24
N ALA A 118 -14.71 -13.28 12.17
CA ALA A 118 -14.44 -13.52 13.58
C ALA A 118 -15.45 -14.52 14.13
N ARG A 119 -15.00 -15.72 14.49
CA ARG A 119 -15.82 -16.76 15.13
C ARG A 119 -15.06 -17.38 16.30
N LYS A 120 -15.79 -17.94 17.26
CA LYS A 120 -15.17 -18.68 18.37
C LYS A 120 -14.37 -19.85 17.81
N GLY A 121 -13.13 -20.02 18.28
CA GLY A 121 -12.28 -21.16 17.92
C GLY A 121 -11.33 -20.94 16.73
N VAL A 122 -11.35 -19.77 16.08
CA VAL A 122 -10.36 -19.43 15.05
C VAL A 122 -8.97 -19.32 15.68
N ARG A 123 -7.98 -20.07 15.18
CA ARG A 123 -6.60 -20.03 15.65
C ARG A 123 -5.61 -19.76 14.53
N GLN A 124 -4.53 -19.04 14.84
CA GLN A 124 -3.39 -18.86 13.93
C GLN A 124 -2.71 -20.20 13.61
N SER A 125 -2.76 -21.16 14.54
CA SER A 125 -2.21 -22.51 14.34
C SER A 125 -2.91 -23.28 13.21
N ASP A 126 -4.21 -23.04 12.99
CA ASP A 126 -4.94 -23.69 11.90
C ASP A 126 -4.33 -23.27 10.55
N LEU A 127 -3.99 -21.97 10.41
CA LEU A 127 -3.35 -21.42 9.23
C LEU A 127 -1.93 -21.95 9.05
N THR A 128 -1.10 -21.93 10.10
CA THR A 128 0.29 -22.38 9.98
C THR A 128 0.39 -23.87 9.66
N GLN A 129 -0.49 -24.69 10.24
CA GLN A 129 -0.56 -26.12 9.96
C GLN A 129 -1.00 -26.39 8.52
N ALA A 130 -2.08 -25.74 8.05
CA ALA A 130 -2.60 -25.96 6.70
C ALA A 130 -1.65 -25.46 5.60
N LEU A 131 -0.87 -24.40 5.87
CA LEU A 131 0.15 -23.88 4.95
C LEU A 131 1.52 -24.54 5.12
N ASN A 132 1.64 -25.51 6.03
CA ASN A 132 2.89 -26.24 6.30
C ASN A 132 4.09 -25.32 6.59
N VAL A 133 3.89 -24.32 7.46
CA VAL A 133 4.94 -23.41 7.91
C VAL A 133 5.22 -23.57 9.40
N GLU A 134 6.47 -23.35 9.79
CA GLU A 134 6.95 -23.57 11.16
C GLU A 134 6.27 -22.67 12.21
N SER A 135 5.85 -21.47 11.81
CA SER A 135 5.31 -20.48 12.73
C SER A 135 4.47 -19.42 12.02
N PHE A 136 3.75 -18.62 12.79
CA PHE A 136 2.99 -17.50 12.26
C PHE A 136 3.90 -16.37 11.74
N ASP A 137 5.13 -16.26 12.26
CA ASP A 137 6.11 -15.28 11.79
C ASP A 137 6.72 -15.67 10.44
N ALA A 138 6.77 -16.97 10.12
CA ALA A 138 7.18 -17.47 8.81
C ALA A 138 6.25 -17.02 7.67
N LEU A 139 5.04 -16.54 7.99
CA LEU A 139 4.11 -15.94 7.03
C LEU A 139 4.32 -14.43 6.85
N ARG A 140 5.32 -13.83 7.49
CA ARG A 140 5.71 -12.45 7.22
C ARG A 140 6.70 -12.38 6.07
N ARG A 141 6.69 -11.25 5.39
CA ARG A 141 7.76 -10.86 4.47
C ARG A 141 8.96 -10.30 5.22
N GLU A 142 10.09 -10.18 4.54
CA GLU A 142 11.33 -9.62 5.06
C GLU A 142 11.13 -8.21 5.59
N CYS A 143 10.52 -7.32 4.79
CA CYS A 143 10.22 -5.95 5.21
C CYS A 143 9.41 -5.90 6.51
N GLU A 144 8.41 -6.77 6.65
CA GLU A 144 7.48 -6.81 7.79
C GLU A 144 8.12 -7.30 9.10
N ARG A 145 9.23 -8.05 9.02
CA ARG A 145 9.97 -8.53 10.20
C ARG A 145 10.76 -7.42 10.87
N GLU A 146 11.26 -6.47 10.08
CA GLU A 146 12.15 -5.39 10.52
C GLU A 146 11.46 -4.02 10.64
N MET A 147 10.17 -3.94 10.31
CA MET A 147 9.38 -2.70 10.45
C MET A 147 9.43 -2.14 11.88
N PRO A 148 9.75 -0.84 12.07
CA PRO A 148 9.79 -0.26 13.39
C PRO A 148 8.38 -0.09 13.98
N GLY A 149 8.23 -0.40 15.28
CA GLY A 149 6.94 -0.32 15.99
C GLY A 149 6.16 -1.64 15.97
N ARG A 150 4.84 -1.56 15.81
CA ARG A 150 3.98 -2.77 15.80
C ARG A 150 4.11 -3.47 14.45
N LYS A 151 4.57 -4.72 14.47
CA LYS A 151 4.61 -5.58 13.28
C LYS A 151 3.22 -5.71 12.63
N PRO A 152 3.12 -5.61 11.29
CA PRO A 152 1.88 -5.88 10.61
C PRO A 152 1.46 -7.35 10.80
N CYS A 153 0.18 -7.61 10.57
CA CYS A 153 -0.30 -8.98 10.54
C CYS A 153 0.16 -9.64 9.22
N PRO A 154 0.57 -10.92 9.23
CA PRO A 154 0.86 -11.66 8.01
C PRO A 154 -0.27 -11.56 6.97
N LEU A 155 0.09 -11.49 5.69
CA LEU A 155 -0.82 -11.30 4.56
C LEU A 155 -2.06 -12.22 4.62
N PHE A 156 -1.84 -13.49 4.89
CA PHE A 156 -2.90 -14.51 4.86
C PHE A 156 -3.80 -14.51 6.10
N TRP A 157 -3.49 -13.73 7.13
CA TRP A 157 -4.35 -13.60 8.29
C TRP A 157 -5.29 -12.39 8.18
N THR A 158 -6.60 -12.64 8.18
CA THR A 158 -7.62 -11.64 7.84
C THR A 158 -8.48 -11.18 9.02
N LEU A 159 -8.02 -11.43 10.26
CA LEU A 159 -8.74 -11.08 11.49
C LEU A 159 -7.94 -10.12 12.39
N GLY A 160 -8.60 -9.09 12.89
CA GLY A 160 -8.04 -8.12 13.84
C GLY A 160 -7.81 -6.74 13.23
N ALA A 161 -7.60 -5.73 14.07
CA ALA A 161 -7.51 -4.34 13.65
C ALA A 161 -6.26 -4.00 12.81
N ASN A 162 -5.22 -4.86 12.84
CA ASN A 162 -4.00 -4.71 12.06
C ASN A 162 -3.90 -5.71 10.89
N GLN A 163 -5.01 -6.38 10.53
CA GLN A 163 -5.04 -7.26 9.37
C GLN A 163 -4.94 -6.44 8.08
N VAL A 164 -4.18 -6.96 7.12
CA VAL A 164 -3.94 -6.33 5.82
C VAL A 164 -4.46 -7.16 4.65
N GLY A 165 -4.71 -8.46 4.88
CA GLY A 165 -5.08 -9.41 3.84
C GLY A 165 -6.34 -9.02 3.06
N LYS A 166 -7.39 -8.53 3.73
CA LYS A 166 -8.62 -8.14 3.02
C LYS A 166 -8.42 -6.94 2.09
N ALA A 167 -7.57 -6.00 2.47
CA ALA A 167 -7.24 -4.84 1.63
C ALA A 167 -6.36 -5.27 0.44
N ALA A 168 -5.38 -6.16 0.67
CA ALA A 168 -4.57 -6.74 -0.39
C ALA A 168 -5.42 -7.53 -1.40
N GLN A 169 -6.36 -8.37 -0.93
CA GLN A 169 -7.25 -9.13 -1.81
C GLN A 169 -8.02 -8.24 -2.78
N THR A 170 -8.64 -7.16 -2.30
CA THR A 170 -9.38 -6.24 -3.19
C THR A 170 -8.45 -5.37 -4.01
N GLY A 171 -7.35 -4.89 -3.43
CA GLY A 171 -6.36 -4.09 -4.14
C GLY A 171 -5.78 -4.83 -5.33
N TRP A 172 -5.47 -6.11 -5.17
CA TRP A 172 -4.89 -6.91 -6.25
C TRP A 172 -5.90 -7.21 -7.36
N GLN A 173 -7.14 -7.56 -7.00
CA GLN A 173 -8.19 -7.88 -7.97
C GLN A 173 -8.68 -6.63 -8.72
N ASP A 174 -8.93 -5.54 -8.00
CA ASP A 174 -9.58 -4.36 -8.58
C ASP A 174 -8.56 -3.41 -9.26
N VAL A 175 -7.31 -3.39 -8.78
CA VAL A 175 -6.31 -2.39 -9.17
C VAL A 175 -5.04 -3.02 -9.76
N ILE A 176 -4.28 -3.78 -8.97
CA ILE A 176 -2.93 -4.20 -9.38
C ILE A 176 -2.98 -5.06 -10.64
N ARG A 177 -3.76 -6.15 -10.65
CA ARG A 177 -3.85 -7.03 -11.82
C ARG A 177 -4.36 -6.29 -13.06
N PRO A 178 -5.49 -5.54 -13.02
CA PRO A 178 -5.96 -4.84 -14.20
C PRO A 178 -5.04 -3.72 -14.69
N ALA A 179 -4.34 -3.00 -13.79
CA ALA A 179 -3.40 -1.95 -14.17
C ALA A 179 -2.14 -2.53 -14.81
N VAL A 180 -1.62 -3.63 -14.25
CA VAL A 180 -0.46 -4.34 -14.78
C VAL A 180 -0.77 -4.97 -16.15
N ALA A 181 -1.97 -5.54 -16.33
CA ALA A 181 -2.44 -6.03 -17.63
C ALA A 181 -2.52 -4.91 -18.71
N GLN A 182 -2.67 -3.66 -18.28
CA GLN A 182 -2.65 -2.47 -19.13
C GLN A 182 -1.27 -1.82 -19.26
N GLY A 183 -0.21 -2.49 -18.78
CA GLY A 183 1.17 -2.07 -18.96
C GLY A 183 1.77 -1.22 -17.84
N ALA A 184 1.07 -1.06 -16.70
CA ALA A 184 1.70 -0.52 -15.50
C ALA A 184 2.81 -1.46 -15.00
N ALA A 185 3.92 -0.89 -14.54
CA ALA A 185 4.98 -1.64 -13.90
C ALA A 185 4.74 -1.76 -12.39
N LEU A 186 5.30 -2.78 -11.76
CA LEU A 186 5.19 -3.07 -10.34
C LEU A 186 6.58 -3.06 -9.70
N TRP A 187 6.86 -2.06 -8.88
CA TRP A 187 8.10 -2.01 -8.11
C TRP A 187 7.97 -2.85 -6.82
N PRO A 188 9.00 -3.61 -6.40
CA PRO A 188 10.33 -3.76 -7.01
C PRO A 188 10.48 -4.86 -8.07
N PHE A 189 9.40 -5.57 -8.42
CA PHE A 189 9.42 -6.76 -9.25
C PHE A 189 9.90 -6.51 -10.68
N ASP A 190 9.49 -5.40 -11.30
CA ASP A 190 9.85 -5.06 -12.67
C ASP A 190 11.19 -4.32 -12.80
N GLY A 191 11.90 -4.10 -11.69
CA GLY A 191 13.22 -3.46 -11.67
C GLY A 191 13.36 -2.32 -10.66
N ASP A 192 14.49 -1.60 -10.74
CA ASP A 192 14.75 -0.47 -9.87
C ASP A 192 13.90 0.76 -10.24
N LEU A 193 13.57 1.56 -9.23
CA LEU A 193 12.66 2.71 -9.40
C LEU A 193 13.21 3.77 -10.37
N THR A 194 14.54 3.91 -10.49
CA THR A 194 15.14 4.90 -11.38
C THR A 194 14.94 4.51 -12.84
N THR A 195 15.24 3.25 -13.18
CA THR A 195 15.03 2.70 -14.53
C THR A 195 13.55 2.69 -14.89
N LEU A 196 12.68 2.28 -13.96
CA LEU A 196 11.23 2.30 -14.17
C LEU A 196 10.72 3.72 -14.42
N GLY A 197 11.19 4.70 -13.64
CA GLY A 197 10.84 6.11 -13.80
C GLY A 197 11.08 6.64 -15.21
N GLN A 198 12.14 6.17 -15.87
CA GLN A 198 12.53 6.60 -17.21
C GLN A 198 11.77 5.89 -18.34
N THR A 199 11.31 4.66 -18.10
CA THR A 199 10.85 3.73 -19.14
C THR A 199 9.36 3.43 -19.09
N ARG A 200 8.69 3.72 -17.97
CA ARG A 200 7.28 3.37 -17.73
C ARG A 200 6.43 4.60 -17.53
N HIS A 201 5.19 4.53 -17.99
CA HIS A 201 4.20 5.61 -17.79
C HIS A 201 3.52 5.55 -16.42
N CYS A 202 3.34 4.34 -15.88
CA CYS A 202 2.72 4.12 -14.59
C CYS A 202 3.51 3.06 -13.83
N ILE A 203 3.85 3.36 -12.58
CA ILE A 203 4.59 2.47 -11.68
C ILE A 203 3.75 2.35 -10.41
N LEU A 204 3.45 1.12 -10.01
CA LEU A 204 2.71 0.81 -8.79
C LEU A 204 3.70 0.35 -7.71
N CYS A 205 3.50 0.78 -6.47
CA CYS A 205 4.29 0.34 -5.34
C CYS A 205 3.45 0.21 -4.07
N GLU A 206 3.96 -0.57 -3.11
CA GLU A 206 3.41 -0.60 -1.75
C GLU A 206 3.96 0.57 -0.95
N THR A 207 3.09 1.20 -0.15
CA THR A 207 3.43 2.32 0.73
C THR A 207 2.96 2.06 2.14
N TRP A 208 3.58 2.77 3.10
CA TRP A 208 3.17 2.73 4.49
C TRP A 208 3.01 4.17 5.02
N PRO A 209 1.79 4.73 5.06
CA PRO A 209 1.56 6.13 5.41
C PRO A 209 2.14 6.57 6.75
N THR A 210 2.20 5.67 7.73
CA THR A 210 2.77 5.99 9.06
C THR A 210 4.27 6.30 8.99
N LEU A 211 4.99 5.81 7.97
CA LEU A 211 6.38 6.18 7.74
C LEU A 211 6.54 7.68 7.49
N ALA A 212 5.59 8.29 6.78
CA ALA A 212 5.58 9.74 6.54
C ALA A 212 5.55 10.53 7.85
N ALA A 213 4.67 10.10 8.76
CA ALA A 213 4.49 10.73 10.06
C ALA A 213 5.80 10.72 10.87
N ARG A 214 6.61 9.67 10.75
CA ARG A 214 7.95 9.60 11.37
C ARG A 214 8.91 10.63 10.80
N LEU A 215 9.01 10.69 9.47
CA LEU A 215 9.94 11.59 8.77
C LEU A 215 9.74 13.04 9.17
N VAL A 216 8.48 13.47 9.30
CA VAL A 216 8.11 14.87 9.56
C VAL A 216 7.78 15.13 11.03
N GLY A 217 8.00 14.15 11.92
CA GLY A 217 7.72 14.27 13.35
C GLY A 217 6.24 14.47 13.69
N ALA A 218 5.32 14.01 12.82
CA ALA A 218 3.86 14.10 12.98
C ALA A 218 3.23 12.79 13.51
N GLU A 219 4.02 11.89 14.07
CA GLU A 219 3.49 10.67 14.69
C GLU A 219 2.49 10.97 15.80
N LEU A 220 1.38 10.24 15.78
CA LEU A 220 0.41 10.25 16.87
C LEU A 220 0.95 9.42 18.03
N SER A 221 0.98 10.01 19.23
CA SER A 221 1.33 9.30 20.46
C SER A 221 0.30 8.23 20.81
N ALA A 222 0.63 7.34 21.76
CA ALA A 222 -0.30 6.31 22.25
C ALA A 222 -1.61 6.85 22.85
N ARG A 223 -1.66 8.14 23.20
CA ARG A 223 -2.87 8.82 23.71
C ARG A 223 -3.67 9.49 22.60
N GLN A 224 -3.18 9.48 21.37
CA GLN A 224 -3.77 10.10 20.19
C GLN A 224 -4.35 9.04 19.26
N SER A 225 -5.33 9.44 18.44
CA SER A 225 -6.02 8.59 17.49
C SER A 225 -6.37 9.37 16.25
N LYS A 226 -6.04 8.81 15.08
CA LYS A 226 -6.42 9.38 13.78
C LYS A 226 -7.93 9.55 13.60
N ARG A 227 -8.75 8.86 14.41
CA ARG A 227 -10.22 9.03 14.43
C ARG A 227 -10.67 10.33 15.08
N ARG A 228 -9.83 10.93 15.93
CA ARG A 228 -10.14 12.19 16.61
C ARG A 228 -9.60 13.35 15.80
N GLN A 229 -10.49 14.23 15.33
CA GLN A 229 -10.13 15.39 14.53
C GLN A 229 -9.09 16.29 15.22
N ALA A 230 -9.22 16.49 16.54
CA ALA A 230 -8.27 17.31 17.30
C ALA A 230 -6.82 16.81 17.21
N ASP A 231 -6.62 15.49 17.19
CA ASP A 231 -5.28 14.91 17.03
C ASP A 231 -4.79 15.04 15.59
N ARG A 232 -5.69 14.83 14.60
CA ARG A 232 -5.36 15.07 13.19
C ARG A 232 -4.95 16.53 12.97
N LEU A 233 -5.64 17.49 13.56
CA LEU A 233 -5.30 18.91 13.50
C LEU A 233 -3.88 19.19 13.99
N GLU A 234 -3.49 18.58 15.12
CA GLU A 234 -2.13 18.73 15.64
C GLU A 234 -1.09 18.16 14.68
N ALA A 235 -1.33 16.95 14.17
CA ALA A 235 -0.46 16.33 13.16
C ALA A 235 -0.38 17.19 11.88
N CYS A 236 -1.52 17.68 11.37
CA CYS A 236 -1.60 18.51 10.16
C CYS A 236 -0.81 19.81 10.28
N ARG A 237 -0.76 20.45 11.47
CA ARG A 237 0.10 21.62 11.69
C ARG A 237 1.58 21.29 11.46
N ARG A 238 2.01 20.09 11.85
CA ARG A 238 3.40 19.62 11.61
C ARG A 238 3.62 19.32 10.13
N LEU A 239 2.65 18.70 9.45
CA LEU A 239 2.70 18.46 8.00
C LEU A 239 2.84 19.75 7.19
N LEU A 240 2.07 20.78 7.55
CA LEU A 240 2.10 22.10 6.92
C LEU A 240 3.47 22.81 7.07
N ASN A 241 4.22 22.47 8.13
CA ASN A 241 5.54 23.03 8.42
C ASN A 241 6.69 22.12 7.96
N SER A 242 6.40 21.03 7.25
CA SER A 242 7.43 20.14 6.73
C SER A 242 8.36 20.88 5.75
N GLN A 243 9.63 20.47 5.72
CA GLN A 243 10.65 21.03 4.82
C GLN A 243 10.68 20.32 3.45
N LEU A 244 9.65 19.52 3.16
CA LEU A 244 9.48 18.90 1.85
C LEU A 244 9.19 20.00 0.81
N PRO A 245 9.66 19.85 -0.45
CA PRO A 245 9.42 20.85 -1.50
C PRO A 245 7.99 20.74 -2.03
N VAL A 246 7.01 21.02 -1.17
CA VAL A 246 5.59 20.88 -1.44
C VAL A 246 4.90 22.23 -1.42
N GLN A 247 3.90 22.38 -2.28
CA GLN A 247 3.00 23.51 -2.30
C GLN A 247 1.57 22.99 -2.17
N TRP A 248 0.88 23.40 -1.11
CA TRP A 248 -0.51 23.00 -0.89
C TRP A 248 -1.45 23.84 -1.75
N GLN A 249 -2.30 23.19 -2.54
CA GLN A 249 -3.44 23.85 -3.17
C GLN A 249 -4.41 24.38 -2.10
N ALA A 250 -5.19 25.41 -2.44
CA ALA A 250 -6.03 26.12 -1.47
C ALA A 250 -6.98 25.18 -0.70
N GLN A 251 -7.60 24.23 -1.41
CA GLN A 251 -8.52 23.25 -0.84
C GLN A 251 -7.78 22.23 0.04
N ALA A 252 -6.65 21.67 -0.42
CA ALA A 252 -5.82 20.77 0.37
C ALA A 252 -5.35 21.42 1.68
N LYS A 253 -4.94 22.70 1.60
CA LYS A 253 -4.55 23.50 2.76
C LYS A 253 -5.71 23.70 3.73
N ALA A 254 -6.92 23.98 3.23
CA ALA A 254 -8.11 24.11 4.06
C ALA A 254 -8.48 22.79 4.76
N SER A 255 -8.35 21.66 4.07
CA SER A 255 -8.55 20.33 4.66
C SER A 255 -7.55 20.04 5.78
N LEU A 256 -6.27 20.34 5.59
CA LEU A 256 -5.26 20.24 6.66
C LEU A 256 -5.58 21.14 7.86
N LEU A 257 -5.96 22.39 7.60
CA LEU A 257 -6.28 23.36 8.65
C LEU A 257 -7.55 23.00 9.44
N SER A 258 -8.43 22.19 8.86
CA SER A 258 -9.61 21.65 9.53
C SER A 258 -9.42 20.22 10.06
N GLY A 259 -8.26 19.60 9.83
CA GLY A 259 -8.01 18.20 10.19
C GLY A 259 -8.96 17.24 9.47
N PHE A 260 -9.31 17.55 8.21
CA PHE A 260 -10.23 16.80 7.36
C PHE A 260 -11.67 16.72 7.91
N GLY A 261 -12.07 17.74 8.69
CA GLY A 261 -13.42 17.84 9.28
C GLY A 261 -13.73 16.81 10.36
N GLU A 262 -14.98 16.77 10.81
CA GLU A 262 -15.44 15.88 11.89
C GLU A 262 -15.87 14.49 11.42
N ARG A 263 -15.95 14.27 10.11
CA ARG A 263 -16.48 13.04 9.53
C ARG A 263 -15.62 11.83 9.88
N ALA A 264 -16.27 10.67 9.98
CA ALA A 264 -15.62 9.41 10.31
C ALA A 264 -14.59 8.96 9.25
N ASP A 265 -14.76 9.37 7.99
CA ASP A 265 -13.84 9.10 6.87
C ASP A 265 -12.69 10.11 6.77
N GLY A 266 -12.64 11.12 7.65
CA GLY A 266 -11.52 12.07 7.70
C GLY A 266 -10.18 11.43 8.10
N GLU A 267 -10.20 10.24 8.71
CA GLU A 267 -8.98 9.45 8.96
C GLU A 267 -8.38 8.90 7.67
N ASP A 268 -9.22 8.47 6.72
CA ASP A 268 -8.80 7.80 5.49
C ASP A 268 -8.19 8.85 4.51
N ALA A 269 -8.81 10.03 4.43
CA ALA A 269 -8.24 11.18 3.70
C ALA A 269 -6.90 11.66 4.28
N PHE A 270 -6.76 11.65 5.61
CA PHE A 270 -5.53 12.00 6.31
C PHE A 270 -4.38 11.03 5.98
N ASP A 271 -4.65 9.72 6.01
CA ASP A 271 -3.64 8.70 5.67
C ASP A 271 -3.23 8.79 4.20
N ALA A 272 -4.16 9.12 3.29
CA ALA A 272 -3.82 9.37 1.90
C ALA A 272 -2.79 10.52 1.74
N VAL A 273 -2.96 11.61 2.49
CA VAL A 273 -2.03 12.75 2.50
C VAL A 273 -0.71 12.43 3.20
N LEU A 274 -0.71 11.61 4.25
CA LEU A 274 0.55 11.13 4.83
C LEU A 274 1.34 10.35 3.78
N GLY A 275 0.71 9.39 3.12
CA GLY A 275 1.36 8.56 2.11
C GLY A 275 1.95 9.38 0.96
N ILE A 276 1.24 10.39 0.45
CA ILE A 276 1.78 11.24 -0.63
C ILE A 276 3.03 12.03 -0.19
N LEU A 277 3.08 12.50 1.06
CA LEU A 277 4.26 13.19 1.60
C LEU A 277 5.47 12.26 1.75
N MET A 278 5.26 11.01 2.16
CA MET A 278 6.34 10.01 2.16
C MET A 278 6.87 9.77 0.76
N MET A 279 5.98 9.63 -0.23
CA MET A 279 6.41 9.44 -1.62
C MET A 279 7.20 10.64 -2.13
N VAL A 280 6.79 11.88 -1.80
CA VAL A 280 7.58 13.10 -2.09
C VAL A 280 8.98 13.00 -1.47
N ALA A 281 9.08 12.61 -0.19
CA ALA A 281 10.37 12.46 0.48
C ALA A 281 11.29 11.46 -0.25
N VAL A 282 10.73 10.35 -0.77
CA VAL A 282 11.48 9.34 -1.52
C VAL A 282 11.96 9.87 -2.86
N VAL A 283 11.08 10.46 -3.67
CA VAL A 283 11.46 10.92 -5.02
C VAL A 283 12.40 12.12 -4.99
N GLU A 284 12.36 12.94 -3.93
CA GLU A 284 13.30 14.04 -3.70
C GLU A 284 14.60 13.57 -3.02
N GLY A 285 14.75 12.28 -2.73
CA GLY A 285 15.95 11.69 -2.14
C GLY A 285 16.18 12.06 -0.67
N GLN A 286 15.15 12.56 0.04
CA GLN A 286 15.20 12.80 1.48
C GLN A 286 14.99 11.50 2.28
N LEU A 287 14.35 10.51 1.67
CA LEU A 287 14.24 9.14 2.16
C LEU A 287 14.77 8.19 1.08
N PRO A 288 15.64 7.20 1.40
CA PRO A 288 16.04 6.19 0.44
C PRO A 288 14.82 5.41 -0.08
N VAL A 289 14.86 4.98 -1.34
CA VAL A 289 13.79 4.16 -1.96
C VAL A 289 13.60 2.85 -1.20
N SER A 290 14.70 2.21 -0.81
CA SER A 290 14.74 1.06 0.07
C SER A 290 16.16 0.85 0.61
N SER A 291 16.29 0.00 1.62
CA SER A 291 17.55 -0.72 1.88
C SER A 291 17.91 -1.67 0.71
N PRO A 292 19.15 -2.18 0.61
CA PRO A 292 19.52 -3.15 -0.43
C PRO A 292 18.62 -4.39 -0.38
N LEU A 293 17.79 -4.56 -1.42
CA LEU A 293 16.81 -5.65 -1.47
C LEU A 293 17.47 -6.99 -1.78
N SER A 294 17.10 -8.01 -0.99
CA SER A 294 17.42 -9.41 -1.25
C SER A 294 16.80 -9.90 -2.57
N SER A 295 17.27 -11.04 -3.07
CA SER A 295 16.65 -11.65 -4.26
C SER A 295 15.19 -12.02 -4.00
N GLU A 296 14.86 -12.43 -2.77
CA GLU A 296 13.50 -12.81 -2.38
C GLU A 296 12.58 -11.59 -2.31
N ALA A 297 13.04 -10.47 -1.75
CA ALA A 297 12.32 -9.20 -1.78
C ALA A 297 12.07 -8.68 -3.20
N ARG A 298 13.05 -8.84 -4.11
CA ARG A 298 12.92 -8.37 -5.51
C ARG A 298 11.94 -9.20 -6.33
N HIS A 299 11.90 -10.51 -6.15
CA HIS A 299 11.15 -11.39 -7.05
C HIS A 299 9.89 -11.98 -6.41
N ILE A 300 9.75 -12.02 -5.09
CA ILE A 300 8.66 -12.75 -4.40
C ILE A 300 7.90 -11.87 -3.42
N GLU A 301 8.61 -11.34 -2.43
CA GLU A 301 7.99 -10.71 -1.28
C GLU A 301 7.58 -9.27 -1.57
N GLY A 302 8.30 -8.57 -2.45
CA GLY A 302 8.12 -7.14 -2.64
C GLY A 302 8.69 -6.34 -1.47
N TRP A 303 8.46 -5.02 -1.50
CA TRP A 303 8.98 -4.10 -0.49
C TRP A 303 8.08 -2.88 -0.31
N ILE A 304 8.15 -2.26 0.87
CA ILE A 304 7.47 -1.00 1.17
C ILE A 304 8.37 0.15 0.74
N LEU A 305 7.86 1.06 -0.10
CA LEU A 305 8.61 2.23 -0.53
C LEU A 305 9.05 3.07 0.69
N GLY A 306 10.35 3.37 0.75
CA GLY A 306 10.93 4.20 1.81
C GLY A 306 11.48 3.46 3.02
N LEU A 307 11.29 2.13 3.10
CA LEU A 307 11.75 1.30 4.23
C LEU A 307 13.16 0.75 4.00
#